data_AF-A0A847LQZ4-F1
#
_entry.id   AF-A0A847LQZ4-F1
#
_cell.length_a   1.000
_cell.length_b   1.000
_cell.length_c   1.000
_cell.angle_alpha   90.00
_cell.angle_beta   90.00
_cell.angle_gamma   90.00
#
_symmetry.space_group_name_H-M   'P 1'
#
loop_
_entity.id
_entity.type
_entity.pdbx_description
1 polymer ?
#
loop_
_entity_poly.entity_id
_entity_poly.type
_entity_poly.pdbx_seq_one_letter_code
_entity_poly.pdbx_strand_id
1 'polypeptide(L)'
;MEVKLKLNAKKILEKKFTPNVAGYDPKEVDKYLDQIIKDYKTLEEILPQLIKSYERAIKSLEDEIKRLGEVDAKNKLIEDKLKVLNKNKYIALERVDLLVRIDKLERALYKEGVNPNKIV
;
A
#
# COMPACT_ATOMS: atom_id res chain seq x y z
N MET A 1 -20.84 3.71 13.70
CA MET A 1 -21.24 3.61 15.12
C MET A 1 -21.12 4.99 15.73
N GLU A 2 -22.23 5.65 16.10
CA GLU A 2 -22.16 6.88 16.90
C GLU A 2 -21.96 6.49 18.37
N VAL A 3 -20.78 6.74 18.93
CA VAL A 3 -20.58 6.63 20.38
C VAL A 3 -21.18 7.88 21.02
N LYS A 4 -22.48 7.82 21.37
CA LYS A 4 -23.13 8.89 22.13
C LYS A 4 -22.86 8.71 23.62
N LEU A 5 -21.90 9.47 24.14
CA LEU A 5 -21.65 9.56 25.57
C LEU A 5 -22.83 10.29 26.24
N LYS A 6 -23.46 9.62 27.21
CA LYS A 6 -24.60 10.18 27.97
C LYS A 6 -24.16 11.32 28.91
N LEU A 7 -22.92 11.27 29.37
CA LEU A 7 -22.32 12.19 30.33
C LEU A 7 -21.05 12.81 29.73
N ASN A 8 -20.71 14.02 30.18
CA ASN A 8 -19.43 14.67 29.93
C ASN A 8 -18.96 15.31 31.24
N ALA A 9 -17.68 15.73 31.32
CA ALA A 9 -17.09 16.25 32.54
C ALA A 9 -17.93 17.39 33.16
N LYS A 10 -18.45 18.28 32.33
CA LYS A 10 -19.30 19.42 32.74
C LYS A 10 -20.63 18.96 33.37
N LYS A 11 -21.34 18.02 32.73
CA LYS A 11 -22.62 17.49 33.24
C LYS A 11 -22.46 16.78 34.57
N ILE A 12 -21.32 16.12 34.80
CA ILE A 12 -21.01 15.45 36.06
C ILE A 12 -20.76 16.49 37.15
N LEU A 13 -19.99 17.55 36.86
CA LEU A 13 -19.72 18.65 37.80
C LEU A 13 -20.99 19.42 38.19
N GLU A 14 -21.90 19.67 37.26
CA GLU A 14 -23.13 20.44 37.50
C GLU A 14 -24.25 19.58 38.14
N LYS A 15 -24.03 18.27 38.32
CA LYS A 15 -25.06 17.36 38.83
C LYS A 15 -25.31 17.59 40.32
N LYS A 16 -26.52 18.03 40.65
CA LYS A 16 -27.01 18.08 42.03
C LYS A 16 -27.80 16.82 42.37
N PHE A 17 -27.45 16.18 43.47
CA PHE A 17 -28.18 15.04 44.03
C PHE A 17 -29.17 15.52 45.09
N THR A 18 -30.34 14.89 45.12
CA THR A 18 -31.33 15.11 46.19
C THR A 18 -30.89 14.33 47.44
N PRO A 19 -30.80 14.98 48.62
CA PRO A 19 -30.45 14.28 49.85
C PRO A 19 -31.53 13.27 50.22
N ASN A 20 -31.11 12.10 50.72
CA ASN A 20 -31.98 11.04 51.21
C ASN A 20 -31.49 10.58 52.60
N VAL A 21 -32.41 10.19 53.48
CA VAL A 21 -32.14 9.86 54.90
C VAL A 21 -31.23 8.63 55.06
N ALA A 22 -31.23 7.71 54.09
CA ALA A 22 -30.33 6.56 54.00
C ALA A 22 -29.36 6.66 52.81
N GLY A 23 -28.87 7.87 52.52
CA GLY A 23 -27.96 8.15 51.41
C GLY A 23 -26.48 7.95 51.73
N TYR A 24 -25.65 7.98 50.69
CA TYR A 24 -24.19 8.06 50.81
C TYR A 24 -23.73 9.42 51.35
N ASP A 25 -22.55 9.47 51.98
CA ASP A 25 -21.95 10.73 52.43
C ASP A 25 -21.67 11.63 51.22
N PRO A 26 -22.24 12.86 51.18
CA PRO A 26 -21.99 13.81 50.11
C PRO A 26 -20.50 14.06 49.84
N LYS A 27 -19.65 14.08 50.87
CA LYS A 27 -18.20 14.32 50.70
C LYS A 27 -17.49 13.16 50.02
N GLU A 28 -17.88 11.93 50.33
CA GLU A 28 -17.32 10.73 49.71
C GLU A 28 -17.72 10.67 48.23
N VAL A 29 -19.00 10.95 47.94
CA VAL A 29 -19.51 11.01 46.56
C VAL A 29 -18.80 12.09 45.77
N ASP A 30 -18.64 13.30 46.32
CA ASP A 30 -17.97 14.42 45.64
C ASP A 30 -16.51 14.08 45.30
N LYS A 31 -15.76 13.52 46.25
CA LYS A 31 -14.37 13.08 46.04
C LYS A 31 -14.26 11.99 44.97
N TYR A 32 -15.26 11.13 44.85
CA TYR A 32 -15.30 10.10 43.80
C TYR A 32 -15.65 10.70 42.43
N LEU A 33 -16.61 11.63 42.39
CA LEU A 33 -16.99 12.35 41.17
C LEU A 33 -15.85 13.22 40.64
N ASP A 34 -15.02 13.81 41.50
CA ASP A 34 -13.80 14.51 41.10
C ASP A 34 -12.83 13.62 40.31
N GLN A 35 -12.68 12.36 40.69
CA GLN A 35 -11.83 11.40 39.98
C GLN A 35 -12.43 11.06 38.61
N ILE A 36 -13.74 10.78 38.57
CA ILE A 36 -14.46 10.53 37.32
C ILE A 36 -14.35 11.74 36.38
N ILE A 37 -14.47 12.96 36.89
CA ILE A 37 -14.34 14.19 36.08
C ILE A 37 -12.94 14.28 35.47
N LYS A 38 -11.88 13.95 36.22
CA LYS A 38 -10.50 13.93 35.69
C LYS A 38 -10.37 12.93 34.56
N ASP A 39 -10.87 11.71 34.74
CA ASP A 39 -10.81 10.68 33.70
C ASP A 39 -11.58 11.11 32.45
N TYR A 40 -12.76 11.71 32.59
CA TYR A 40 -13.53 12.23 31.46
C TYR A 40 -12.80 13.34 30.71
N LYS A 41 -12.09 14.24 31.40
CA LYS A 41 -11.25 15.26 30.74
C LYS A 41 -10.10 14.63 29.98
N THR A 42 -9.41 13.65 30.58
CA THR A 42 -8.33 12.92 29.91
C THR A 42 -8.83 12.18 28.69
N LEU A 43 -10.01 11.57 28.75
CA LEU A 43 -10.64 10.92 27.58
C LEU A 43 -11.00 11.93 26.48
N GLU A 44 -11.54 13.10 26.85
CA GLU A 44 -11.84 14.19 25.91
C GLU A 44 -10.57 14.72 25.23
N GLU A 45 -9.40 14.67 25.87
CA GLU A 45 -8.11 15.04 25.28
C GLU A 45 -7.50 13.95 24.40
N ILE A 46 -7.59 12.68 24.82
CA ILE A 46 -6.99 11.54 24.11
C ILE A 46 -7.75 11.24 22.83
N LEU A 47 -9.08 11.34 22.82
CA LEU A 47 -9.91 11.00 21.66
C LEU A 47 -9.51 11.76 20.39
N PRO A 48 -9.40 13.11 20.39
CA PRO A 48 -8.93 13.87 19.24
C PRO A 48 -7.50 13.50 18.82
N GLN A 49 -6.60 13.27 19.77
CA GLN A 49 -5.22 12.89 19.48
C GLN A 49 -5.16 11.52 18.78
N LEU A 50 -5.97 10.58 19.25
CA LEU A 50 -6.09 9.25 18.68
C LEU A 50 -6.69 9.31 17.28
N ILE A 51 -7.77 10.06 17.07
CA ILE A 51 -8.37 10.28 15.74
C ILE A 51 -7.32 10.86 14.78
N LYS A 52 -6.61 11.91 15.19
CA LYS A 52 -5.54 12.52 14.39
C LYS A 52 -4.37 11.56 14.11
N SER A 53 -4.10 10.61 15.00
CA SER A 53 -3.10 9.57 14.77
C SER A 53 -3.57 8.57 13.70
N TYR A 54 -4.84 8.17 13.74
CA TYR A 54 -5.44 7.29 12.74
C TYR A 54 -5.49 7.96 11.37
N GLU A 55 -5.91 9.22 11.29
CA GLU A 55 -5.93 9.98 10.03
C GLU A 55 -4.55 10.06 9.39
N ARG A 56 -3.50 10.30 10.19
CA ARG A 56 -2.11 10.29 9.71
C ARG A 56 -1.67 8.91 9.22
N ALA A 57 -2.03 7.85 9.93
CA ALA A 57 -1.71 6.48 9.53
C ALA A 57 -2.41 6.09 8.22
N ILE A 58 -3.70 6.39 8.08
CA ILE A 58 -4.47 6.17 6.85
C ILE A 58 -3.81 6.89 5.68
N LYS A 59 -3.49 8.17 5.85
CA LYS A 59 -2.82 8.95 4.79
C LYS A 59 -1.47 8.35 4.38
N SER A 60 -0.68 7.89 5.35
CA SER A 60 0.60 7.22 5.06
C SER A 60 0.42 5.93 4.27
N LEU A 61 -0.61 5.14 4.59
CA LEU A 61 -0.94 3.92 3.86
C LEU A 61 -1.44 4.21 2.44
N GLU A 62 -2.25 5.25 2.26
CA GLU A 62 -2.70 5.70 0.93
C GLU A 62 -1.52 6.12 0.04
N ASP A 63 -0.57 6.87 0.59
CA ASP A 63 0.66 7.28 -0.11
C ASP A 63 1.52 6.07 -0.48
N GLU A 64 1.61 5.05 0.39
CA GLU A 64 2.36 3.82 0.13
C GLU A 64 1.69 2.95 -0.93
N ILE A 65 0.37 2.78 -0.89
CA ILE A 65 -0.42 2.09 -1.93
C ILE A 65 -0.18 2.75 -3.29
N LYS A 66 -0.18 4.08 -3.35
CA LYS A 66 0.09 4.82 -4.59
C LYS A 66 1.49 4.53 -5.12
N ARG A 67 2.50 4.53 -4.25
CA ARG A 67 3.89 4.20 -4.63
C ARG A 67 4.01 2.76 -5.13
N LEU A 68 3.36 1.80 -4.48
CA LEU A 68 3.33 0.41 -4.94
C LEU A 68 2.70 0.29 -6.33
N GLY A 69 1.59 0.99 -6.59
CA GLY A 69 0.97 1.02 -7.91
C GLY A 69 1.89 1.57 -9.01
N GLU A 70 2.69 2.60 -8.71
CA GLU A 70 3.70 3.13 -9.63
C GLU A 70 4.84 2.14 -9.89
N VAL A 71 5.27 1.41 -8.86
CA VAL A 71 6.31 0.37 -8.98
C VAL A 71 5.79 -0.81 -9.80
N ASP A 72 4.58 -1.27 -9.56
CA ASP A 72 3.96 -2.37 -10.30
C ASP A 72 3.79 -2.03 -11.79
N ALA A 73 3.39 -0.80 -12.10
CA ALA A 73 3.31 -0.33 -13.49
C ALA A 73 4.69 -0.35 -14.17
N LYS A 74 5.74 0.08 -13.47
CA LYS A 74 7.13 0.02 -13.98
C LYS A 74 7.60 -1.42 -14.17
N ASN A 75 7.32 -2.31 -13.22
CA ASN A 75 7.68 -3.71 -13.30
C ASN A 75 7.02 -4.38 -14.51
N LYS A 76 5.73 -4.14 -14.73
CA LYS A 76 5.01 -4.64 -15.90
C LYS A 76 5.63 -4.17 -17.23
N LEU A 77 6.01 -2.89 -17.30
CA LEU A 77 6.69 -2.34 -18.48
C LEU A 77 8.06 -3.01 -18.72
N ILE A 78 8.81 -3.28 -17.65
CA ILE A 78 10.10 -3.97 -17.73
C ILE A 78 9.90 -5.42 -18.20
N GLU A 79 8.92 -6.14 -17.65
CA GLU A 79 8.59 -7.49 -18.08
C GLU A 79 8.23 -7.56 -19.57
N ASP A 80 7.42 -6.62 -20.06
CA ASP A 80 7.05 -6.56 -21.47
C ASP A 80 8.27 -6.27 -22.37
N LYS A 81 9.15 -5.35 -21.95
CA LYS A 81 10.43 -5.10 -22.65
C LYS A 81 11.32 -6.34 -22.68
N LEU A 82 11.43 -7.07 -21.56
CA LEU A 82 12.24 -8.29 -21.48
C LEU A 82 11.71 -9.39 -22.41
N LYS A 83 10.39 -9.55 -22.53
CA LYS A 83 9.79 -10.51 -23.49
C LYS A 83 10.18 -10.18 -24.93
N VAL A 84 10.10 -8.90 -25.32
CA VAL A 84 10.48 -8.45 -26.67
C VAL A 84 11.98 -8.68 -26.91
N LEU A 85 12.84 -8.32 -25.96
CA LEU A 85 14.29 -8.52 -26.08
C LEU A 85 14.65 -10.00 -26.21
N ASN A 86 14.01 -10.88 -25.42
CA ASN A 86 14.22 -12.32 -25.53
C ASN A 86 13.78 -12.86 -26.90
N LYS A 87 12.61 -12.45 -27.41
CA LYS A 87 12.17 -12.82 -28.76
C LYS A 87 13.18 -12.39 -29.82
N ASN A 88 13.66 -11.15 -29.74
CA ASN A 88 14.66 -10.62 -30.67
C ASN A 88 16.00 -11.37 -30.59
N LYS A 89 16.41 -11.80 -29.38
CA LYS A 89 17.60 -12.63 -29.20
C LYS A 89 17.48 -13.96 -29.93
N TYR A 90 16.34 -14.66 -29.81
CA TYR A 90 16.12 -15.93 -30.53
C TYR A 90 16.13 -15.73 -32.05
N ILE A 91 15.48 -14.67 -32.54
CA ILE A 91 15.50 -14.31 -33.97
C ILE A 91 16.93 -14.04 -34.46
N ALA A 92 17.75 -13.34 -33.67
CA ALA A 92 19.14 -13.07 -34.03
C ALA A 92 19.98 -14.36 -34.10
N LEU A 93 19.80 -15.28 -33.15
CA LEU A 93 20.48 -16.59 -33.16
C LEU A 93 20.09 -17.41 -34.39
N GLU A 94 18.80 -17.49 -34.71
CA GLU A 94 18.32 -18.21 -35.89
C GLU A 94 18.88 -17.62 -37.20
N ARG A 95 18.95 -16.28 -37.30
CA ARG A 95 19.57 -15.60 -38.45
C ARG A 95 21.03 -15.98 -38.62
N VAL A 96 21.79 -16.10 -37.52
CA VAL A 96 23.19 -16.51 -37.57
C VAL A 96 23.32 -17.95 -38.08
N ASP A 97 22.47 -18.87 -37.59
CA ASP A 97 22.48 -20.26 -38.05
C ASP A 97 22.13 -20.38 -39.54
N LEU A 98 21.17 -19.57 -40.02
CA LEU A 98 20.84 -19.49 -41.44
C LEU A 98 22.03 -19.01 -42.28
N LEU A 99 22.78 -17.99 -41.83
CA LEU A 99 23.98 -17.53 -42.52
C LEU A 99 25.05 -18.62 -42.60
N VAL A 100 25.29 -19.35 -41.51
CA VAL A 100 26.24 -20.48 -41.48
C VAL A 100 25.78 -21.60 -42.42
N ARG A 101 24.47 -21.86 -42.48
CA ARG A 101 23.89 -22.85 -43.40
C ARG A 101 24.03 -22.41 -44.86
N ILE A 102 23.80 -21.14 -45.17
CA ILE A 102 23.97 -20.57 -46.50
C ILE A 102 25.44 -20.70 -46.94
N ASP A 103 26.42 -20.32 -46.11
CA ASP A 103 27.85 -20.49 -46.43
C ASP A 103 28.20 -21.95 -46.75
N LYS A 104 27.67 -22.91 -45.98
CA LYS A 104 27.87 -24.34 -46.27
C LYS A 104 27.28 -24.76 -47.62
N LEU A 105 26.08 -24.29 -47.95
CA LEU A 105 25.42 -24.59 -49.23
C LEU A 105 26.17 -23.95 -50.40
N GLU A 106 26.62 -22.70 -50.26
CA GLU A 106 27.42 -22.02 -51.27
C GLU A 106 28.72 -22.79 -51.54
N ARG A 107 29.46 -23.18 -50.50
CA ARG A 107 30.67 -24.00 -50.64
C ARG A 107 30.40 -25.32 -51.35
N ALA A 108 29.27 -25.97 -51.08
CA ALA A 108 28.88 -27.21 -51.76
C ALA A 108 28.61 -26.96 -53.25
N LEU A 109 27.86 -25.92 -53.60
CA LEU A 109 27.60 -25.54 -55.00
C LEU A 109 28.90 -25.24 -55.77
N TYR A 110 29.83 -24.52 -55.16
CA TYR A 110 31.14 -24.26 -55.76
C TYR A 110 31.94 -25.54 -56.04
N LYS A 111 31.85 -26.55 -55.16
CA LYS A 111 32.49 -27.87 -55.38
C LYS A 111 31.86 -28.62 -56.55
N GLU A 112 30.55 -28.50 -56.73
CA GLU A 112 29.80 -29.07 -57.87
C GLU A 112 29.94 -28.23 -59.16
N GLY A 113 30.83 -27.21 -59.17
CA GLY A 113 31.11 -26.39 -60.35
C GLY A 113 30.06 -25.33 -60.68
N VAL A 114 29.05 -25.16 -59.84
CA VAL A 114 28.02 -24.12 -59.97
C VAL A 114 28.48 -22.88 -59.19
N ASN A 115 28.54 -21.72 -59.83
CA ASN A 115 28.83 -20.46 -59.14
C ASN A 115 27.51 -19.78 -58.72
N PRO A 116 27.09 -19.87 -57.44
CA PRO A 116 25.84 -19.28 -56.98
C PRO A 116 25.76 -17.76 -57.13
N ASN A 117 26.90 -17.05 -57.20
CA ASN A 117 26.93 -15.59 -57.41
C ASN A 117 26.68 -15.16 -58.86
N LYS A 118 26.50 -16.11 -59.79
CA LYS A 118 26.18 -15.87 -61.20
C LYS A 118 24.76 -16.30 -61.59
N ILE A 119 23.98 -16.82 -60.64
CA ILE A 119 22.58 -17.19 -60.84
C ILE A 119 21.75 -15.92 -60.57
N VAL A 120 21.67 -15.04 -61.57
CA VAL A 120 20.73 -13.90 -61.62
C VAL A 120 19.79 -14.15 -62.78
#